data_AF-A0A085WUL3-F1
#
_entry.id   AF-A0A085WUL3-F1
#
_cell.length_a   1.000
_cell.length_b   1.000
_cell.length_c   1.000
_cell.angle_alpha   90.00
_cell.angle_beta   90.00
_cell.angle_gamma   90.00
#
_symmetry.space_group_name_H-M   'P 1'
#
loop_
_entity.id
_entity.type
_entity.pdbx_description
1 polymer ?
#
loop_
_entity_poly.entity_id
_entity_poly.type
_entity_poly.pdbx_seq_one_letter_code
_entity_poly.pdbx_strand_id
1 'polypeptide(L)'
;MAHLLIAIPTLSLTACSAEDDGGCIPYPERPGTRTYYGNLLDGGVPTNDTCMDVCRPQVANAQSCEVDSETVTYLDGGTGTRPVIRCHYISPAYCGSDGRMPEGLQAARVEARCALGVHFAQMAWMEAASVPAFLRLADELKAHGAPDSLVRAARRSAGDEVRHTRAAGALAQRHGASVPEVELAPVAPRSLEAMLLENAKEGCVRETFGAVVAGWQAQHAQDAQVREALRRIAEDELRHAELAWAVAEWAEELLTPEERQRMKDARLEAFHELERKLGEEEPELALIQQAGVPSRDASLQLLRGLRTLIA
;
A
#
# COMPACT_ATOMS: atom_id res chain seq x y z
N MET A 1 8.20 17.30 27.44
CA MET A 1 6.96 17.70 26.76
C MET A 1 7.28 18.82 25.80
N ALA A 2 7.43 18.52 24.52
CA ALA A 2 7.58 19.51 23.46
C ALA A 2 6.77 18.98 22.26
N HIS A 3 5.57 19.51 22.07
CA HIS A 3 4.76 19.24 20.90
C HIS A 3 5.37 19.99 19.72
N LEU A 4 5.95 19.26 18.77
CA LEU A 4 6.38 19.81 17.49
C LEU A 4 5.16 19.83 16.57
N LEU A 5 4.45 20.96 16.53
CA LEU A 5 3.43 21.23 15.52
C LEU A 5 4.15 21.58 14.21
N ILE A 6 4.17 20.66 13.25
CA ILE A 6 4.62 20.94 11.89
C ILE A 6 3.45 21.56 11.15
N ALA A 7 3.51 22.87 10.91
CA ALA A 7 2.57 23.58 10.05
C ALA A 7 2.87 23.25 8.58
N ILE A 8 1.93 22.62 7.89
CA ILE A 8 1.93 22.42 6.44
C ILE A 8 1.45 23.74 5.79
N PRO A 9 2.11 24.25 4.73
CA PRO A 9 1.71 25.51 4.12
C PRO A 9 0.36 25.35 3.40
N THR A 10 -0.56 26.25 3.70
CA THR A 10 -1.80 26.45 2.96
C THR A 10 -1.47 27.02 1.57
N LEU A 11 -1.57 26.20 0.53
CA LEU A 11 -1.41 26.67 -0.85
C LEU A 11 -2.67 27.42 -1.29
N SER A 12 -2.48 28.68 -1.65
CA SER A 12 -3.51 29.60 -2.13
C SER A 12 -4.06 29.16 -3.49
N LEU A 13 -5.38 29.12 -3.60
CA LEU A 13 -6.14 28.98 -4.84
C LEU A 13 -6.16 30.32 -5.58
N THR A 14 -5.45 30.44 -6.71
CA THR A 14 -5.80 31.42 -7.75
C THR A 14 -5.54 30.89 -9.16
N ALA A 15 -6.66 30.67 -9.86
CA ALA A 15 -6.97 30.90 -11.27
C ALA A 15 -6.28 30.08 -12.38
N CYS A 16 -7.13 29.38 -13.12
CA CYS A 16 -6.90 28.65 -14.36
C CYS A 16 -6.50 29.56 -15.53
N SER A 17 -5.60 29.08 -16.39
CA SER A 17 -5.64 29.30 -17.83
C SER A 17 -5.57 27.95 -18.53
N ALA A 18 -6.54 27.68 -19.40
CA ALA A 18 -6.71 26.44 -20.13
C ALA A 18 -5.60 26.23 -21.16
N GLU A 19 -5.03 25.03 -21.21
CA GLU A 19 -4.44 24.41 -22.40
C GLU A 19 -4.21 22.90 -22.13
N ASP A 20 -4.95 22.09 -22.88
CA ASP A 20 -4.98 20.61 -22.94
C ASP A 20 -5.51 19.88 -21.69
N ASP A 21 -6.78 19.46 -21.71
CA ASP A 21 -7.51 18.75 -20.63
C ASP A 21 -7.00 17.32 -20.34
N GLY A 22 -5.73 17.01 -20.63
CA GLY A 22 -4.97 15.88 -20.08
C GLY A 22 -5.65 14.50 -20.09
N GLY A 23 -6.63 14.27 -20.98
CA GLY A 23 -7.41 13.04 -21.03
C GLY A 23 -8.30 12.74 -19.82
N CYS A 24 -8.71 13.74 -19.02
CA CYS A 24 -9.61 13.53 -17.87
C CYS A 24 -11.04 13.18 -18.33
N ILE A 25 -11.31 11.89 -18.56
CA ILE A 25 -12.66 11.37 -18.75
C ILE A 25 -13.34 11.22 -17.37
N PRO A 26 -14.48 11.89 -17.11
CA PRO A 26 -15.22 11.76 -15.86
C PRO A 26 -15.76 10.34 -15.64
N TYR A 27 -15.73 9.85 -14.39
CA TYR A 27 -16.31 8.56 -14.03
C TYR A 27 -17.84 8.57 -14.00
N PRO A 28 -18.50 7.51 -14.52
CA PRO A 28 -19.71 6.98 -13.93
C PRO A 28 -19.35 6.08 -12.73
N GLU A 29 -20.15 6.14 -11.67
CA GLU A 29 -20.09 5.25 -10.50
C GLU A 29 -20.07 3.77 -10.91
N ARG A 30 -19.13 2.97 -10.35
CA ARG A 30 -19.04 1.52 -10.61
C ARG A 30 -19.19 0.68 -9.33
N PRO A 31 -19.94 -0.43 -9.38
CA PRO A 31 -20.01 -1.38 -8.27
C PRO A 31 -18.70 -2.18 -8.16
N GLY A 32 -18.15 -2.23 -6.95
CA GLY A 32 -16.98 -3.01 -6.53
C GLY A 32 -17.34 -3.93 -5.36
N THR A 33 -16.48 -4.91 -5.08
CA THR A 33 -16.73 -5.91 -4.05
C THR A 33 -15.46 -6.21 -3.24
N ARG A 34 -15.56 -6.34 -1.92
CA ARG A 34 -14.43 -6.69 -1.03
C ARG A 34 -14.80 -7.82 -0.08
N THR A 35 -13.92 -8.81 0.08
CA THR A 35 -14.17 -10.01 0.87
C THR A 35 -13.47 -9.96 2.23
N TYR A 36 -14.18 -10.32 3.28
CA TYR A 36 -13.69 -10.43 4.66
C TYR A 36 -13.95 -11.84 5.21
N TYR A 37 -13.11 -12.26 6.15
CA TYR A 37 -13.20 -13.56 6.81
C TYR A 37 -13.27 -13.36 8.32
N GLY A 38 -14.22 -13.99 8.99
CA GLY A 38 -14.31 -13.98 10.46
C GLY A 38 -15.68 -13.59 11.02
N ASN A 39 -15.74 -13.54 12.35
CA ASN A 39 -16.95 -13.25 13.11
C ASN A 39 -17.16 -11.73 13.30
N LEU A 40 -18.35 -11.36 13.76
CA LEU A 40 -18.66 -10.02 14.25
C LEU A 40 -17.72 -9.64 15.41
N LEU A 41 -17.59 -8.34 15.70
CA LEU A 41 -16.73 -7.83 16.78
C LEU A 41 -17.10 -8.37 18.17
N ASP A 42 -18.35 -8.78 18.37
CA ASP A 42 -18.85 -9.42 19.59
C ASP A 42 -18.63 -10.95 19.62
N GLY A 43 -18.00 -11.51 18.59
CA GLY A 43 -17.75 -12.94 18.43
C GLY A 43 -18.89 -13.72 17.76
N GLY A 44 -20.00 -13.06 17.40
CA GLY A 44 -21.15 -13.67 16.73
C GLY A 44 -20.86 -14.07 15.27
N VAL A 45 -21.52 -15.12 14.78
CA VAL A 45 -21.42 -15.51 13.36
C VAL A 45 -22.19 -14.49 12.51
N PRO A 46 -21.57 -13.90 11.46
CA PRO A 46 -22.25 -12.93 10.62
C PRO A 46 -23.34 -13.61 9.79
N THR A 47 -24.44 -12.88 9.54
CA THR A 47 -25.51 -13.26 8.62
C THR A 47 -25.68 -12.17 7.57
N ASN A 48 -26.48 -12.40 6.53
CA ASN A 48 -26.82 -11.36 5.55
C ASN A 48 -27.43 -10.10 6.20
N ASP A 49 -28.06 -10.23 7.37
CA ASP A 49 -28.66 -9.10 8.09
C ASP A 49 -27.64 -8.34 8.95
N THR A 50 -26.56 -8.99 9.40
CA THR A 50 -25.55 -8.41 10.31
C THR A 50 -24.22 -8.11 9.62
N CYS A 51 -24.00 -8.55 8.38
CA CYS A 51 -22.73 -8.37 7.68
C CYS A 51 -22.36 -6.90 7.44
N MET A 52 -23.33 -6.00 7.42
CA MET A 52 -23.05 -4.57 7.27
C MET A 52 -22.29 -3.98 8.47
N ASP A 53 -22.39 -4.60 9.64
CA ASP A 53 -21.64 -4.20 10.84
C ASP A 53 -20.15 -4.53 10.71
N VAL A 54 -19.81 -5.50 9.85
CA VAL A 54 -18.43 -5.77 9.42
C VAL A 54 -18.03 -4.87 8.26
N CYS A 55 -18.92 -4.66 7.29
CA CYS A 55 -18.59 -3.89 6.09
C CYS A 55 -18.42 -2.39 6.34
N ARG A 56 -19.29 -1.75 7.13
CA ARG A 56 -19.27 -0.28 7.30
C ARG A 56 -17.99 0.27 7.94
N PRO A 57 -17.42 -0.36 8.99
CA PRO A 57 -16.14 0.10 9.54
C PRO A 57 -14.97 -0.10 8.58
N GLN A 58 -15.10 -1.02 7.62
CA GLN A 58 -14.01 -1.47 6.78
C GLN A 58 -14.08 -0.91 5.35
N VAL A 59 -15.27 -0.47 4.91
CA VAL A 59 -15.61 0.08 3.60
C VAL A 59 -16.61 1.22 3.79
N ALA A 60 -16.13 2.46 3.76
CA ALA A 60 -16.91 3.67 4.10
C ALA A 60 -18.16 3.91 3.23
N ASN A 61 -18.24 3.28 2.06
CA ASN A 61 -19.30 3.36 1.05
C ASN A 61 -19.94 1.99 0.75
N ALA A 62 -19.87 1.04 1.68
CA ALA A 62 -20.58 -0.23 1.57
C ALA A 62 -22.08 0.02 1.34
N GLN A 63 -22.59 -0.51 0.23
CA GLN A 63 -23.99 -0.41 -0.17
C GLN A 63 -24.78 -1.65 0.23
N SER A 64 -24.16 -2.83 0.10
CA SER A 64 -24.76 -4.10 0.49
C SER A 64 -23.69 -5.11 0.88
N CYS A 65 -24.10 -6.24 1.43
CA CYS A 65 -23.21 -7.35 1.72
C CYS A 65 -23.92 -8.69 1.56
N GLU A 66 -23.12 -9.73 1.35
CA GLU A 66 -23.55 -11.13 1.30
C GLU A 66 -22.64 -11.97 2.19
N VAL A 67 -23.18 -12.98 2.86
CA VAL A 67 -22.44 -13.94 3.67
C VAL A 67 -22.55 -15.33 3.06
N ASP A 68 -21.40 -15.93 2.82
CA ASP A 68 -21.24 -17.32 2.42
C ASP A 68 -20.39 -18.07 3.47
N SER A 69 -20.15 -19.36 3.25
CA SER A 69 -19.28 -20.17 4.08
C SER A 69 -18.22 -20.88 3.24
N GLU A 70 -16.97 -20.83 3.68
CA GLU A 70 -15.86 -21.52 3.04
C GLU A 70 -15.35 -22.65 3.94
N THR A 71 -15.11 -23.82 3.34
CA THR A 71 -14.49 -24.95 4.03
C THR A 71 -13.00 -24.69 4.21
N VAL A 72 -12.51 -24.79 5.44
CA VAL A 72 -11.10 -24.61 5.79
C VAL A 72 -10.54 -25.92 6.31
N THR A 73 -9.32 -26.25 5.91
CA THR A 73 -8.54 -27.34 6.49
C THR A 73 -7.53 -26.77 7.48
N TYR A 74 -7.56 -27.26 8.71
CA TYR A 74 -6.65 -26.85 9.76
C TYR A 74 -5.31 -27.60 9.65
N LEU A 75 -4.27 -27.05 10.27
CA LEU A 75 -2.91 -27.60 10.25
C LEU A 75 -2.81 -29.01 10.88
N ASP A 76 -3.78 -29.39 11.73
CA ASP A 76 -3.88 -30.71 12.34
C ASP A 76 -4.62 -31.74 11.46
N GLY A 77 -5.06 -31.35 10.26
CA GLY A 77 -5.82 -32.18 9.32
C GLY A 77 -7.33 -32.18 9.57
N GLY A 78 -7.84 -31.42 10.55
CA GLY A 78 -9.27 -31.21 10.75
C GLY A 78 -9.90 -30.33 9.66
N THR A 79 -11.21 -30.45 9.46
CA THR A 79 -11.98 -29.56 8.59
C THR A 79 -12.97 -28.73 9.40
N GLY A 80 -13.15 -27.47 9.00
CA GLY A 80 -14.13 -26.56 9.57
C GLY A 80 -14.73 -25.66 8.50
N THR A 81 -15.66 -24.80 8.90
CA THR A 81 -16.23 -23.76 8.03
C THR A 81 -15.93 -22.39 8.63
N ARG A 82 -15.62 -21.41 7.78
CA ARG A 82 -15.52 -20.00 8.16
C ARG A 82 -16.52 -19.17 7.38
N PRO A 83 -17.13 -18.14 8.00
CA PRO A 83 -17.95 -17.18 7.27
C PRO A 83 -17.09 -16.35 6.32
N VAL A 84 -17.62 -16.11 5.13
CA VAL A 84 -17.06 -15.26 4.07
C VAL A 84 -18.04 -14.11 3.86
N ILE A 85 -17.62 -12.89 4.16
CA ILE A 85 -18.46 -11.70 4.04
C ILE A 85 -18.01 -10.93 2.80
N ARG A 86 -18.91 -10.75 1.85
CA ARG A 86 -18.69 -10.01 0.61
C ARG A 86 -19.37 -8.66 0.72
N CYS A 87 -18.60 -7.59 0.88
CA CYS A 87 -19.09 -6.22 0.95
C CYS A 87 -19.12 -5.59 -0.44
N HIS A 88 -20.28 -5.19 -0.92
CA HIS A 88 -20.44 -4.46 -2.17
C HIS A 88 -20.45 -2.96 -1.91
N TYR A 89 -19.77 -2.18 -2.74
CA TYR A 89 -19.65 -0.74 -2.59
C TYR A 89 -19.55 -0.08 -3.97
N ILE A 90 -19.81 1.21 -4.07
CA ILE A 90 -19.53 1.96 -5.31
C ILE A 90 -18.19 2.64 -5.20
N SER A 91 -17.18 2.14 -5.90
CA SER A 91 -15.83 2.69 -5.86
C SER A 91 -15.53 3.58 -7.07
N PRO A 92 -14.86 4.72 -6.89
CA PRO A 92 -13.91 5.19 -7.90
C PRO A 92 -12.83 4.10 -8.04
N ALA A 93 -12.42 3.75 -9.25
CA ALA A 93 -11.66 2.51 -9.46
C ALA A 93 -10.40 2.43 -8.60
N TYR A 94 -10.22 1.23 -8.07
CA TYR A 94 -9.07 0.81 -7.28
C TYR A 94 -7.89 0.51 -8.22
N CYS A 95 -6.68 0.93 -7.85
CA CYS A 95 -5.43 0.32 -8.30
C CYS A 95 -4.33 0.66 -7.29
N GLY A 96 -3.76 -0.40 -6.69
CA GLY A 96 -2.73 -0.31 -5.66
C GLY A 96 -1.43 0.21 -6.22
N SER A 97 -0.95 1.33 -5.68
CA SER A 97 0.47 1.43 -5.40
C SER A 97 0.76 0.53 -4.19
N ASP A 98 1.88 -0.18 -4.25
CA ASP A 98 2.37 -1.00 -3.16
C ASP A 98 3.65 -0.31 -2.64
N GLY A 99 3.78 -0.21 -1.32
CA GLY A 99 4.84 0.48 -0.58
C GLY A 99 4.64 0.25 0.93
N ARG A 100 5.55 0.72 1.78
CA ARG A 100 5.52 0.43 3.22
C ARG A 100 4.41 1.19 3.93
N MET A 101 3.35 0.48 4.34
CA MET A 101 2.29 1.08 5.16
C MET A 101 2.64 1.00 6.66
N PRO A 102 2.68 2.12 7.40
CA PRO A 102 2.91 2.07 8.84
C PRO A 102 1.70 1.50 9.58
N GLU A 103 1.97 0.79 10.67
CA GLU A 103 0.95 0.46 11.68
C GLU A 103 0.20 1.72 12.13
N GLY A 104 -1.13 1.65 12.15
CA GLY A 104 -2.00 2.75 12.57
C GLY A 104 -2.41 3.72 11.47
N LEU A 105 -2.05 3.47 10.20
CA LEU A 105 -2.54 4.23 9.06
C LEU A 105 -4.07 4.13 8.92
N GLN A 106 -4.74 5.28 8.94
CA GLN A 106 -6.20 5.34 8.81
C GLN A 106 -6.61 5.54 7.35
N ALA A 107 -7.60 4.78 6.89
CA ALA A 107 -8.05 4.86 5.49
C ALA A 107 -8.57 6.27 5.15
N ALA A 108 -8.04 6.85 4.07
CA ALA A 108 -8.48 8.13 3.55
C ALA A 108 -9.31 7.98 2.27
N ARG A 109 -10.23 8.90 2.03
CA ARG A 109 -11.00 8.98 0.78
C ARG A 109 -10.35 10.00 -0.16
N VAL A 110 -10.12 9.59 -1.40
CA VAL A 110 -9.68 10.49 -2.48
C VAL A 110 -10.89 11.04 -3.22
N GLU A 111 -10.97 12.36 -3.36
CA GLU A 111 -11.87 13.02 -4.29
C GLU A 111 -11.14 13.29 -5.61
N ALA A 112 -11.60 12.67 -6.70
CA ALA A 112 -10.99 12.82 -8.01
C ALA A 112 -12.02 12.66 -9.13
N ARG A 113 -11.75 13.31 -10.26
CA ARG A 113 -12.65 13.31 -11.43
C ARG A 113 -12.40 12.14 -12.39
N CYS A 114 -11.21 11.52 -12.38
CA CYS A 114 -10.84 10.44 -13.29
C CYS A 114 -9.88 9.42 -12.64
N ALA A 115 -9.67 8.28 -13.31
CA ALA A 115 -8.87 7.15 -12.82
C ALA A 115 -7.43 7.54 -12.48
N LEU A 116 -6.82 8.35 -13.36
CA LEU A 116 -5.45 8.84 -13.17
C LEU A 116 -5.35 9.74 -11.94
N GLY A 117 -6.33 10.63 -11.73
CA GLY A 117 -6.39 11.48 -10.53
C GLY A 117 -6.49 10.65 -9.25
N VAL A 118 -7.37 9.64 -9.22
CA VAL A 118 -7.49 8.71 -8.08
C VAL A 118 -6.16 8.01 -7.82
N HIS A 119 -5.56 7.43 -8.86
CA HIS A 119 -4.33 6.66 -8.76
C HIS A 119 -3.15 7.49 -8.25
N PHE A 120 -2.92 8.67 -8.82
CA PHE A 120 -1.81 9.54 -8.40
C PHE A 120 -2.02 10.14 -7.00
N ALA A 121 -3.27 10.44 -6.62
CA ALA A 121 -3.56 10.88 -5.27
C ALA A 121 -3.35 9.76 -4.24
N GLN A 122 -3.72 8.52 -4.58
CA GLN A 122 -3.45 7.36 -3.75
C GLN A 122 -1.96 7.07 -3.63
N MET A 123 -1.19 7.17 -4.72
CA MET A 123 0.27 7.12 -4.67
C MET A 123 0.81 8.16 -3.72
N ALA A 124 0.49 9.43 -3.93
CA ALA A 124 0.97 10.53 -3.09
C ALA A 124 0.64 10.34 -1.60
N TRP A 125 -0.55 9.82 -1.29
CA TRP A 125 -0.97 9.54 0.07
C TRP A 125 -0.16 8.41 0.71
N MET A 126 0.16 7.34 -0.04
CA MET A 126 1.01 6.27 0.49
C MET A 126 2.46 6.69 0.65
N GLU A 127 3.04 7.46 -0.30
CA GLU A 127 4.39 8.02 -0.10
C GLU A 127 4.43 8.91 1.14
N ALA A 128 3.37 9.70 1.35
CA ALA A 128 3.26 10.55 2.53
C ALA A 128 3.16 9.73 3.83
N ALA A 129 2.54 8.55 3.79
CA ALA A 129 2.48 7.62 4.92
C ALA A 129 3.80 6.87 5.14
N SER A 130 4.60 6.64 4.10
CA SER A 130 5.94 6.05 4.18
C SER A 130 6.92 6.97 4.91
N VAL A 131 6.78 8.30 4.84
CA VAL A 131 7.64 9.26 5.57
C VAL A 131 7.73 8.94 7.07
N PRO A 132 6.64 8.97 7.85
CA PRO A 132 6.69 8.62 9.27
C PRO A 132 7.02 7.14 9.50
N ALA A 133 6.70 6.23 8.57
CA ALA A 133 7.08 4.81 8.67
C ALA A 133 8.61 4.64 8.70
N PHE A 134 9.33 5.29 7.80
CA PHE A 134 10.78 5.27 7.74
C PHE A 134 11.45 5.98 8.92
N LEU A 135 10.88 7.10 9.39
CA LEU A 135 11.37 7.78 10.59
C LEU A 135 11.24 6.89 11.83
N ARG A 136 10.10 6.21 11.97
CA ARG A 136 9.85 5.25 13.04
C ARG A 136 10.80 4.06 12.95
N LEU A 137 11.00 3.49 11.76
CA LEU A 137 11.99 2.45 11.52
C LEU A 137 13.40 2.89 11.93
N ALA A 138 13.81 4.12 11.59
CA ALA A 138 15.13 4.63 11.97
C ALA A 138 15.31 4.70 13.50
N ASP A 139 14.28 5.12 14.23
CA ASP A 139 14.33 5.22 15.69
C ASP A 139 14.29 3.83 16.35
N GLU A 140 13.51 2.89 15.82
CA GLU A 140 13.49 1.50 16.29
C GLU A 140 14.82 0.77 16.02
N LEU A 141 15.37 0.91 14.81
CA LEU A 141 16.70 0.37 14.46
C LEU A 141 17.76 0.87 15.44
N LYS A 142 17.74 2.17 15.76
CA LYS A 142 18.66 2.75 16.74
C LYS A 142 18.43 2.16 18.14
N ALA A 143 17.17 2.02 18.57
CA ALA A 143 16.84 1.50 19.89
C ALA A 143 17.27 0.03 20.07
N HIS A 144 17.22 -0.77 19.00
CA HIS A 144 17.62 -2.17 18.99
C HIS A 144 19.09 -2.42 18.63
N GLY A 145 19.91 -1.35 18.51
CA GLY A 145 21.35 -1.46 18.32
C GLY A 145 21.81 -1.79 16.90
N ALA A 146 21.00 -1.46 15.89
CA ALA A 146 21.39 -1.62 14.49
C ALA A 146 22.57 -0.71 14.11
N PRO A 147 23.39 -1.07 13.10
CA PRO A 147 24.43 -0.21 12.57
C PRO A 147 23.91 1.17 12.17
N ASP A 148 24.69 2.22 12.46
CA ASP A 148 24.32 3.60 12.12
C ASP A 148 24.08 3.80 10.61
N SER A 149 24.66 2.95 9.75
CA SER A 149 24.41 2.96 8.30
C SER A 149 22.94 2.68 7.96
N LEU A 150 22.30 1.71 8.63
CA LEU A 150 20.88 1.38 8.43
C LEU A 150 19.98 2.49 8.97
N VAL A 151 20.30 3.04 10.14
CA VAL A 151 19.57 4.19 10.71
C VAL A 151 19.62 5.40 9.78
N ARG A 152 20.80 5.72 9.24
CA ARG A 152 20.95 6.81 8.26
C ARG A 152 20.23 6.51 6.95
N ALA A 153 20.21 5.25 6.50
CA ALA A 153 19.49 4.84 5.29
C ALA A 153 17.98 5.05 5.45
N ALA A 154 17.38 4.59 6.55
CA ALA A 154 15.96 4.82 6.83
C ALA A 154 15.60 6.32 6.88
N ARG A 155 16.43 7.17 7.50
CA ARG A 155 16.20 8.62 7.47
C ARG A 155 16.33 9.23 6.08
N ARG A 156 17.20 8.68 5.21
CA ARG A 156 17.29 9.11 3.81
C ARG A 156 16.04 8.70 3.04
N SER A 157 15.56 7.46 3.19
CA SER A 157 14.31 7.00 2.60
C SER A 157 13.13 7.89 2.97
N ALA A 158 12.99 8.29 4.25
CA ALA A 158 11.96 9.27 4.63
C ALA A 158 12.06 10.61 3.87
N GLY A 159 13.27 11.07 3.54
CA GLY A 159 13.48 12.27 2.73
C GLY A 159 13.24 12.05 1.23
N ASP A 160 13.42 10.82 0.74
CA ASP A 160 13.05 10.40 -0.61
C ASP A 160 11.53 10.44 -0.75
N GLU A 161 10.81 9.91 0.24
CA GLU A 161 9.35 9.89 0.26
C GLU A 161 8.70 11.28 0.23
N VAL A 162 9.27 12.26 0.93
CA VAL A 162 8.79 13.65 0.83
C VAL A 162 8.86 14.16 -0.62
N ARG A 163 9.86 13.73 -1.41
CA ARG A 163 9.95 14.08 -2.83
C ARG A 163 8.95 13.28 -3.65
N HIS A 164 8.75 12.00 -3.35
CA HIS A 164 7.79 11.14 -4.05
C HIS A 164 6.36 11.64 -3.85
N THR A 165 5.96 11.96 -2.61
CA THR A 165 4.67 12.61 -2.28
C THR A 165 4.43 13.85 -3.14
N ARG A 166 5.44 14.72 -3.30
CA ARG A 166 5.32 15.94 -4.09
C ARG A 166 5.18 15.65 -5.58
N ALA A 167 5.94 14.70 -6.11
CA ALA A 167 5.88 14.31 -7.52
C ALA A 167 4.53 13.67 -7.86
N ALA A 168 4.09 12.69 -7.07
CA ALA A 168 2.78 12.05 -7.23
C ALA A 168 1.63 13.03 -6.99
N GLY A 169 1.75 13.94 -6.01
CA GLY A 169 0.76 14.97 -5.74
C GLY A 169 0.61 15.98 -6.88
N ALA A 170 1.70 16.34 -7.56
CA ALA A 170 1.64 17.17 -8.76
C ALA A 170 0.92 16.46 -9.92
N LEU A 171 1.14 15.16 -10.11
CA LEU A 171 0.41 14.34 -11.08
C LEU A 171 -1.08 14.24 -10.72
N ALA A 172 -1.40 14.03 -9.43
CA ALA A 172 -2.77 14.01 -8.93
C ALA A 172 -3.50 15.32 -9.24
N GLN A 173 -2.86 16.46 -8.92
CA GLN A 173 -3.41 17.79 -9.15
C GLN A 173 -3.60 18.09 -10.64
N ARG A 174 -2.65 17.67 -11.49
CA ARG A 174 -2.78 17.76 -12.96
C ARG A 174 -4.01 17.00 -13.48
N HIS A 175 -4.39 15.91 -12.81
CA HIS A 175 -5.59 15.13 -13.12
C HIS A 175 -6.81 15.50 -12.26
N GLY A 176 -6.80 16.68 -11.64
CA GLY A 176 -7.94 17.25 -10.93
C GLY A 176 -8.30 16.53 -9.63
N ALA A 177 -7.33 15.88 -8.99
CA ALA A 177 -7.47 15.23 -7.69
C ALA A 177 -6.71 16.00 -6.60
N SER A 178 -7.20 15.91 -5.37
CA SER A 178 -6.50 16.35 -4.17
C SER A 178 -5.99 15.15 -3.38
N VAL A 179 -4.81 15.29 -2.78
CA VAL A 179 -4.25 14.27 -1.88
C VAL A 179 -4.82 14.50 -0.47
N PRO A 180 -5.44 13.49 0.16
CA PRO A 180 -5.91 13.61 1.53
C PRO A 180 -4.74 13.70 2.52
N GLU A 181 -5.01 14.20 3.72
CA GLU A 181 -4.02 14.23 4.80
C GLU A 181 -3.74 12.80 5.31
N VAL A 182 -2.50 12.57 5.75
CA VAL A 182 -2.11 11.31 6.39
C VAL A 182 -2.37 11.41 7.88
N GLU A 183 -3.27 10.55 8.37
CA GLU A 183 -3.56 10.42 9.79
C GLU A 183 -2.99 9.10 10.32
N LEU A 184 -2.20 9.21 11.39
CA LEU A 184 -1.61 8.07 12.08
C LEU A 184 -2.07 8.02 13.53
N ALA A 185 -2.57 6.86 13.96
CA ALA A 185 -2.77 6.62 15.38
C ALA A 185 -1.42 6.56 16.12
N PRO A 186 -1.34 7.08 17.36
CA PRO A 186 -0.14 6.90 18.18
C PRO A 186 0.16 5.43 18.40
N VAL A 187 1.40 5.03 18.11
CA VAL A 187 1.87 3.65 18.28
C VAL A 187 3.00 3.61 19.30
N ALA A 188 2.97 2.60 20.17
CA ALA A 188 4.01 2.38 21.17
C ALA A 188 5.32 1.86 20.52
N PRO A 189 6.47 1.99 21.21
CA PRO A 189 7.69 1.29 20.82
C PRO A 189 7.45 -0.22 20.78
N ARG A 190 7.91 -0.89 19.71
CA ARG A 190 7.70 -2.32 19.50
C ARG A 190 8.92 -3.15 19.88
N SER A 191 8.68 -4.44 20.13
CA SER A 191 9.76 -5.42 20.19
C SER A 191 10.50 -5.51 18.85
N LEU A 192 11.75 -6.00 18.89
CA LEU A 192 12.53 -6.27 17.69
C LEU A 192 11.76 -7.19 16.73
N GLU A 193 11.16 -8.25 17.26
CA GLU A 193 10.36 -9.20 16.47
C GLU A 193 9.18 -8.52 15.75
N ALA A 194 8.39 -7.70 16.45
CA ALA A 194 7.24 -7.03 15.84
C ALA A 194 7.65 -6.01 14.76
N MET A 195 8.76 -5.28 14.98
CA MET A 195 9.36 -4.43 13.93
C MET A 195 9.75 -5.24 12.70
N LEU A 196 10.35 -6.42 12.90
CA LEU A 196 10.81 -7.28 11.81
C LEU A 196 9.65 -7.98 11.08
N LEU A 197 8.55 -8.28 11.75
CA LEU A 197 7.33 -8.77 11.09
C LEU A 197 6.76 -7.73 10.13
N GLU A 198 6.68 -6.46 10.54
CA GLU A 198 6.29 -5.38 9.63
C GLU A 198 7.31 -5.23 8.49
N ASN A 199 8.62 -5.25 8.80
CA ASN A 199 9.65 -5.17 7.77
C ASN A 199 9.58 -6.32 6.76
N ALA A 200 9.25 -7.53 7.20
CA ALA A 200 9.08 -8.70 6.35
C ALA A 200 7.92 -8.54 5.36
N LYS A 201 6.77 -8.00 5.81
CA LYS A 201 5.58 -7.81 4.95
C LYS A 201 5.69 -6.57 4.09
N GLU A 202 5.92 -5.43 4.73
CA GLU A 202 5.83 -4.12 4.11
C GLU A 202 7.13 -3.75 3.39
N GLY A 203 8.29 -4.03 3.98
CA GLY A 203 9.59 -3.75 3.35
C GLY A 203 10.01 -4.82 2.35
N CYS A 204 10.26 -6.04 2.81
CA CYS A 204 10.84 -7.09 1.96
C CYS A 204 9.90 -7.49 0.81
N VAL A 205 8.58 -7.46 1.00
CA VAL A 205 7.62 -7.86 -0.04
C VAL A 205 7.00 -6.66 -0.74
N ARG A 206 6.28 -5.79 -0.01
CA ARG A 206 5.54 -4.69 -0.66
C ARG A 206 6.45 -3.62 -1.27
N GLU A 207 7.49 -3.16 -0.59
CA GLU A 207 8.43 -2.19 -1.20
C GLU A 207 9.17 -2.80 -2.40
N THR A 208 9.64 -4.04 -2.29
CA THR A 208 10.32 -4.68 -3.41
C THR A 208 9.40 -4.82 -4.62
N PHE A 209 8.13 -5.16 -4.42
CA PHE A 209 7.16 -5.21 -5.51
C PHE A 209 6.81 -3.80 -6.03
N GLY A 210 6.67 -2.81 -5.15
CA GLY A 210 6.49 -1.40 -5.48
C GLY A 210 7.59 -0.87 -6.39
N ALA A 211 8.85 -1.15 -6.06
CA ALA A 211 10.02 -0.80 -6.89
C ALA A 211 9.95 -1.42 -8.30
N VAL A 212 9.54 -2.69 -8.41
CA VAL A 212 9.36 -3.37 -9.69
C VAL A 212 8.23 -2.72 -10.50
N VAL A 213 7.11 -2.40 -9.87
CA VAL A 213 5.97 -1.73 -10.52
C VAL A 213 6.34 -0.31 -10.96
N ALA A 214 7.02 0.47 -10.12
CA ALA A 214 7.50 1.81 -10.48
C ALA A 214 8.47 1.74 -11.68
N GLY A 215 9.39 0.78 -11.68
CA GLY A 215 10.31 0.54 -12.81
C GLY A 215 9.58 0.14 -14.09
N TRP A 216 8.52 -0.67 -13.98
CA TRP A 216 7.66 -1.01 -15.12
C TRP A 216 6.94 0.23 -15.66
N GLN A 217 6.27 0.98 -14.80
CA GLN A 217 5.52 2.18 -15.18
C GLN A 217 6.42 3.25 -15.82
N ALA A 218 7.65 3.42 -15.30
CA ALA A 218 8.65 4.32 -15.86
C ALA A 218 9.01 3.99 -17.32
N GLN A 219 8.88 2.72 -17.73
CA GLN A 219 9.15 2.27 -19.10
C GLN A 219 7.90 2.24 -19.98
N HIS A 220 6.73 1.93 -19.41
CA HIS A 220 5.52 1.61 -20.19
C HIS A 220 4.45 2.71 -20.21
N ALA A 221 4.50 3.69 -19.31
CA ALA A 221 3.56 4.80 -19.33
C ALA A 221 3.67 5.57 -20.66
N GLN A 222 2.56 5.91 -21.30
CA GLN A 222 2.56 6.73 -22.53
C GLN A 222 2.77 8.22 -22.20
N ASP A 223 2.30 8.68 -21.05
CA ASP A 223 2.52 10.05 -20.59
C ASP A 223 4.01 10.26 -20.22
N ALA A 224 4.65 11.20 -20.91
CA ALA A 224 6.08 11.47 -20.73
C ALA A 224 6.43 12.07 -19.36
N GLN A 225 5.54 12.87 -18.77
CA GLN A 225 5.75 13.42 -17.44
C GLN A 225 5.63 12.33 -16.36
N VAL A 226 4.69 11.39 -16.56
CA VAL A 226 4.56 10.23 -15.67
C VAL A 226 5.81 9.35 -15.74
N ARG A 227 6.31 9.02 -16.93
CA ARG A 227 7.56 8.25 -17.08
C ARG A 227 8.74 8.91 -16.38
N GLU A 228 8.93 10.21 -16.56
CA GLU A 228 10.07 10.91 -15.96
C GLU A 228 9.96 10.99 -14.43
N ALA A 229 8.75 11.18 -13.90
CA ALA A 229 8.53 11.14 -12.46
C ALA A 229 8.82 9.74 -11.88
N LEU A 230 8.24 8.70 -12.50
CA LEU A 230 8.38 7.33 -12.02
C LEU A 230 9.78 6.75 -12.23
N ARG A 231 10.55 7.22 -13.21
CA ARG A 231 11.96 6.83 -13.36
C ARG A 231 12.79 7.23 -12.13
N ARG A 232 12.57 8.44 -11.62
CA ARG A 232 13.27 8.93 -10.42
C ARG A 232 12.80 8.20 -9.16
N ILE A 233 11.48 8.00 -9.04
CA ILE A 233 10.88 7.25 -7.92
C ILE A 233 11.43 5.82 -7.93
N ALA A 234 11.40 5.11 -9.06
CA ALA A 234 11.88 3.72 -9.14
C ALA A 234 13.35 3.53 -8.72
N GLU A 235 14.24 4.48 -9.04
CA GLU A 235 15.64 4.45 -8.59
C GLU A 235 15.75 4.59 -7.06
N ASP A 236 14.86 5.36 -6.45
CA ASP A 236 14.78 5.58 -5.01
C ASP A 236 14.12 4.36 -4.32
N GLU A 237 13.01 3.84 -4.85
CA GLU A 237 12.30 2.65 -4.34
C GLU A 237 13.16 1.40 -4.32
N LEU A 238 14.03 1.21 -5.31
CA LEU A 238 14.96 0.09 -5.30
C LEU A 238 15.87 0.14 -4.06
N ARG A 239 16.32 1.33 -3.65
CA ARG A 239 17.15 1.49 -2.45
C ARG A 239 16.36 1.27 -1.16
N HIS A 240 15.05 1.51 -1.19
CA HIS A 240 14.16 1.25 -0.06
C HIS A 240 13.95 -0.25 0.12
N ALA A 241 13.75 -0.98 -0.99
CA ALA A 241 13.74 -2.43 -0.99
C ALA A 241 15.07 -3.00 -0.47
N GLU A 242 16.21 -2.53 -1.00
CA GLU A 242 17.55 -2.93 -0.53
C GLU A 242 17.73 -2.70 0.98
N LEU A 243 17.26 -1.55 1.50
CA LEU A 243 17.27 -1.26 2.94
C LEU A 243 16.45 -2.30 3.73
N ALA A 244 15.24 -2.64 3.27
CA ALA A 244 14.39 -3.61 3.96
C ALA A 244 15.08 -4.98 4.06
N TRP A 245 15.76 -5.42 3.00
CA TRP A 245 16.53 -6.67 3.00
C TRP A 245 17.77 -6.59 3.89
N ALA A 246 18.50 -5.47 3.88
CA ALA A 246 19.65 -5.27 4.76
C ALA A 246 19.26 -5.25 6.26
N VAL A 247 18.07 -4.74 6.59
CA VAL A 247 17.50 -4.81 7.95
C VAL A 247 17.20 -6.26 8.32
N ALA A 248 16.62 -7.05 7.41
CA ALA A 248 16.32 -8.45 7.66
C ALA A 248 17.60 -9.29 7.86
N GLU A 249 18.63 -9.06 7.04
CA GLU A 249 19.94 -9.70 7.15
C GLU A 249 20.62 -9.38 8.48
N TRP A 250 20.68 -8.09 8.84
CA TRP A 250 21.25 -7.66 10.13
C TRP A 250 20.57 -8.36 11.32
N ALA A 251 19.25 -8.51 11.27
CA ALA A 251 18.51 -9.10 12.37
C ALA A 251 18.58 -10.62 12.41
N GLU A 252 19.03 -11.31 11.35
CA GLU A 252 18.97 -12.76 11.26
C GLU A 252 19.76 -13.46 12.38
N GLU A 253 20.89 -12.89 12.78
CA GLU A 253 21.74 -13.38 13.87
C GLU A 253 21.15 -13.13 15.27
N LEU A 254 20.23 -12.18 15.38
CA LEU A 254 19.58 -11.79 16.65
C LEU A 254 18.34 -12.64 16.96
N LEU A 255 17.82 -13.35 15.97
CA LEU A 255 16.59 -14.13 16.08
C LEU A 255 16.85 -15.60 16.45
N THR A 256 15.91 -16.17 17.18
CA THR A 256 15.76 -17.62 17.36
C THR A 256 15.35 -18.30 16.05
N PRO A 257 15.56 -19.63 15.91
CA PRO A 257 15.05 -20.38 14.75
C PRO A 257 13.55 -20.21 14.52
N GLU A 258 12.75 -20.18 15.59
CA GLU A 258 11.30 -20.04 15.52
C GLU A 258 10.88 -18.64 15.05
N GLU A 259 11.54 -17.58 15.51
CA GLU A 259 11.32 -16.22 15.02
C GLU A 259 11.70 -16.08 13.55
N ARG A 260 12.85 -16.65 13.13
CA ARG A 260 13.25 -16.67 11.71
C ARG A 260 12.21 -17.36 10.84
N GLN A 261 11.62 -18.45 11.32
CA GLN A 261 10.53 -19.12 10.60
C GLN A 261 9.31 -18.22 10.48
N ARG A 262 8.91 -17.50 11.55
CA ARG A 262 7.81 -16.52 11.49
C ARG A 262 8.06 -15.39 10.47
N MET A 263 9.29 -14.92 10.32
CA MET A 263 9.62 -13.92 9.27
C MET A 263 9.52 -14.49 7.86
N LYS A 264 9.84 -15.77 7.66
CA LYS A 264 9.64 -16.46 6.38
C LYS A 264 8.16 -16.62 6.07
N ASP A 265 7.38 -17.06 7.06
CA ASP A 265 5.94 -17.26 6.92
C ASP A 265 5.22 -15.92 6.64
N ALA A 266 5.60 -14.84 7.33
CA ALA A 266 5.06 -13.50 7.11
C ALA A 266 5.32 -12.99 5.68
N ARG A 267 6.51 -13.23 5.12
CA ARG A 267 6.81 -12.91 3.71
C ARG A 267 5.95 -13.72 2.76
N LEU A 268 5.84 -15.03 2.98
CA LEU A 268 5.03 -15.91 2.14
C LEU A 268 3.54 -15.53 2.16
N GLU A 269 3.01 -15.19 3.33
CA GLU A 269 1.65 -14.69 3.49
C GLU A 269 1.46 -13.37 2.71
N ALA A 270 2.36 -12.40 2.85
CA ALA A 270 2.30 -11.14 2.12
C ALA A 270 2.34 -11.36 0.59
N PHE A 271 3.13 -12.32 0.12
CA PHE A 271 3.13 -12.71 -1.29
C PHE A 271 1.78 -13.26 -1.76
N HIS A 272 1.16 -14.14 -1.00
CA HIS A 272 -0.15 -14.70 -1.34
C HIS A 272 -1.25 -13.63 -1.29
N GLU A 273 -1.18 -12.70 -0.34
CA GLU A 273 -2.07 -11.54 -0.28
C GLU A 273 -1.95 -10.65 -1.52
N LEU A 274 -0.71 -10.34 -1.94
CA LEU A 274 -0.46 -9.61 -3.19
C LEU A 274 -0.99 -10.38 -4.40
N GLU A 275 -0.70 -11.68 -4.52
CA GLU A 275 -1.17 -12.50 -5.65
C GLU A 275 -2.70 -12.50 -5.75
N ARG A 276 -3.40 -12.67 -4.63
CA ARG A 276 -4.87 -12.58 -4.58
C ARG A 276 -5.36 -11.19 -5.01
N LYS A 277 -4.81 -10.12 -4.41
CA LYS A 277 -5.21 -8.74 -4.70
C LYS A 277 -5.00 -8.39 -6.17
N LEU A 278 -3.86 -8.77 -6.75
CA LEU A 278 -3.57 -8.53 -8.16
C LEU A 278 -4.49 -9.33 -9.08
N GLY A 279 -4.92 -10.53 -8.68
CA GLY A 279 -5.80 -11.40 -9.47
C GLY A 279 -7.27 -10.98 -9.53
N GLU A 280 -7.73 -10.09 -8.66
CA GLU A 280 -9.15 -9.77 -8.48
C GLU A 280 -9.75 -8.97 -9.65
N GLU A 281 -9.09 -7.90 -10.10
CA GLU A 281 -9.65 -6.97 -11.08
C GLU A 281 -8.60 -6.52 -12.12
N GLU A 282 -9.04 -6.27 -13.35
CA GLU A 282 -8.18 -5.71 -14.39
C GLU A 282 -8.07 -4.18 -14.21
N PRO A 283 -6.85 -3.61 -14.15
CA PRO A 283 -6.67 -2.17 -14.15
C PRO A 283 -7.33 -1.51 -15.35
N GLU A 284 -7.81 -0.28 -15.17
CA GLU A 284 -8.44 0.43 -16.28
C GLU A 284 -7.47 0.71 -17.41
N LEU A 285 -7.98 0.66 -18.65
CA LEU A 285 -7.16 0.87 -19.85
C LEU A 285 -6.41 2.22 -19.82
N ALA A 286 -7.02 3.26 -19.27
CA ALA A 286 -6.37 4.56 -19.10
C ALA A 286 -5.18 4.51 -18.13
N LEU A 287 -5.25 3.72 -17.06
CA LEU A 287 -4.12 3.51 -16.14
C LEU A 287 -3.01 2.71 -16.79
N ILE A 288 -3.35 1.67 -17.54
CA ILE A 288 -2.38 0.85 -18.28
C ILE A 288 -1.67 1.70 -19.33
N GLN A 289 -2.41 2.48 -20.11
CA GLN A 289 -1.84 3.28 -21.20
C GLN A 289 -1.13 4.54 -20.69
N GLN A 290 -1.78 5.37 -19.89
CA GLN A 290 -1.24 6.69 -19.54
C GLN A 290 -0.30 6.63 -18.33
N ALA A 291 -0.66 5.86 -17.31
CA ALA A 291 0.18 5.69 -16.11
C ALA A 291 1.13 4.49 -16.18
N GLY A 292 1.03 3.66 -17.23
CA GLY A 292 1.88 2.48 -17.40
C GLY A 292 1.60 1.37 -16.41
N VAL A 293 0.47 1.41 -15.67
CA VAL A 293 0.14 0.39 -14.66
C VAL A 293 0.13 -0.98 -15.35
N PRO A 294 0.83 -1.99 -14.81
CA PRO A 294 0.82 -3.31 -15.41
C PRO A 294 -0.61 -3.87 -15.46
N SER A 295 -0.98 -4.55 -16.56
CA SER A 295 -2.22 -5.33 -16.62
C SER A 295 -2.26 -6.38 -15.50
N ARG A 296 -3.41 -7.00 -15.24
CA ARG A 296 -3.49 -8.08 -14.24
C ARG A 296 -2.46 -9.18 -14.54
N ASP A 297 -2.44 -9.64 -15.78
CA ASP A 297 -1.56 -10.74 -16.19
C ASP A 297 -0.07 -10.33 -16.10
N ALA A 298 0.26 -9.09 -16.46
CA ALA A 298 1.61 -8.56 -16.31
C ALA A 298 2.01 -8.43 -14.82
N SER A 299 1.10 -7.95 -13.96
CA SER A 299 1.32 -7.84 -12.52
C SER A 299 1.62 -9.19 -11.88
N LEU A 300 0.84 -10.22 -12.23
CA LEU A 300 1.07 -11.59 -11.76
C LEU A 300 2.38 -12.17 -12.29
N GLN A 301 2.78 -11.86 -13.53
CA GLN A 301 4.08 -12.25 -14.08
C GLN A 301 5.24 -11.58 -13.35
N LEU A 302 5.14 -10.27 -13.09
CA LEU A 302 6.13 -9.52 -12.31
C LEU A 302 6.29 -10.10 -10.90
N LEU A 303 5.17 -10.38 -10.22
CA LEU A 303 5.19 -10.96 -8.87
C LEU A 303 5.83 -12.36 -8.85
N ARG A 304 5.53 -13.21 -9.83
CA ARG A 304 6.16 -14.54 -9.98
C ARG A 304 7.66 -14.45 -10.25
N GLY A 305 8.07 -13.52 -11.12
CA GLY A 305 9.48 -13.24 -11.39
C GLY A 305 10.20 -12.77 -10.12
N LEU A 306 9.60 -11.84 -9.39
CA LEU A 306 10.13 -11.36 -8.11
C LEU A 306 10.29 -12.50 -7.11
N ARG A 307 9.26 -13.34 -6.92
CA ARG A 307 9.32 -14.50 -6.01
C ARG A 307 10.46 -15.46 -6.35
N THR A 308 10.84 -15.59 -7.62
CA THR A 308 11.97 -16.43 -8.05
C THR A 308 13.32 -15.79 -7.72
N LEU A 309 13.40 -14.45 -7.74
CA LEU A 309 14.63 -13.71 -7.43
C LEU A 309 14.93 -13.63 -5.93
N ILE A 310 13.90 -13.66 -5.09
CA ILE A 310 14.03 -13.43 -3.63
C ILE A 310 13.67 -14.63 -2.75
N ALA A 311 13.32 -15.77 -3.35
CA ALA A 311 13.19 -17.06 -2.66
C ALA A 311 14.56 -17.71 -2.44
#